data_AF-A0A830C920-F1
#
_entry.id   AF-A0A830C920-F1
#
_cell.length_a   1.000
_cell.length_b   1.000
_cell.length_c   1.000
_cell.angle_alpha   90.00
_cell.angle_beta   90.00
_cell.angle_gamma   90.00
#
_symmetry.space_group_name_H-M   'P 1'
#
loop_
_entity.id
_entity.type
_entity.pdbx_description
1 polymer ?
#
loop_
_entity_poly.entity_id
_entity_poly.type
_entity_poly.pdbx_seq_one_letter_code
_entity_poly.pdbx_strand_id
1 'polypeptide(L)' 'MARKRNVVVAVGLLAFASAGLSFPFYMATKSSKTPVIDASKPLPPQATFRGPYINTGSRDIGPDDKIYPKK' A
#
# COMPACT_ATOMS: atom_id res chain seq x y z
N MET A 1 5.20 -37.84 -30.00
CA MET A 1 5.86 -36.55 -29.66
C MET A 1 4.88 -35.46 -29.22
N ALA A 2 3.80 -35.17 -29.97
CA ALA A 2 2.86 -34.08 -29.66
C ALA A 2 2.14 -34.20 -28.31
N ARG A 3 1.63 -35.39 -27.93
CA ARG A 3 0.89 -35.59 -26.66
C ARG A 3 1.72 -35.20 -25.42
N LYS A 4 3.01 -35.56 -25.38
CA LYS A 4 3.91 -35.20 -24.26
C LYS A 4 4.09 -33.67 -24.15
N ARG A 5 4.25 -32.98 -25.28
CA ARG A 5 4.37 -31.51 -25.32
C ARG A 5 3.08 -30.84 -24.84
N ASN A 6 1.92 -31.31 -25.29
CA ASN A 6 0.63 -30.75 -24.88
C ASN A 6 0.39 -30.92 -23.38
N VAL A 7 0.80 -32.04 -22.79
CA VAL A 7 0.71 -32.26 -21.33
C VAL A 7 1.57 -31.24 -20.57
N VAL A 8 2.81 -31.01 -21.01
CA VAL A 8 3.70 -30.02 -20.38
C VAL A 8 3.09 -28.62 -20.43
N VAL A 9 2.55 -28.23 -21.58
CA VAL A 9 1.88 -26.91 -21.75
C VAL A 9 0.65 -26.81 -20.87
N ALA A 10 -0.19 -27.86 -20.83
CA ALA A 10 -1.40 -27.87 -20.01
C ALA A 10 -1.09 -27.74 -18.51
N VAL A 11 -0.08 -28.44 -18.03
CA VAL A 11 0.38 -28.35 -16.62
C VAL A 11 0.91 -26.94 -16.33
N GLY A 12 1.73 -26.38 -17.22
CA GLY A 12 2.25 -25.02 -17.05
C GLY A 12 1.13 -23.97 -17.02
N LEU A 13 0.13 -24.10 -17.90
CA LEU A 13 -1.01 -23.20 -17.97
C LEU A 13 -1.86 -23.29 -16.70
N LEU A 14 -2.13 -24.50 -16.20
CA LEU A 14 -2.87 -24.71 -14.95
C LEU A 14 -2.14 -24.12 -13.75
N ALA A 15 -0.82 -24.37 -13.64
CA ALA A 15 -0.01 -23.82 -12.56
C ALA A 15 -0.01 -22.28 -12.61
N PHE A 16 0.23 -21.68 -13.77
CA PHE A 16 0.23 -20.23 -13.93
C PHE A 16 -1.13 -19.60 -13.60
N ALA A 17 -2.22 -20.16 -14.14
CA ALA A 17 -3.57 -19.67 -13.87
C ALA A 17 -3.94 -19.78 -12.38
N SER A 18 -3.61 -20.91 -11.74
CA SER A 18 -3.86 -21.10 -10.30
C SER A 18 -3.09 -20.09 -9.44
N ALA A 19 -1.82 -19.84 -9.76
CA ALA A 19 -1.00 -18.86 -9.06
C ALA A 19 -1.56 -17.44 -9.24
N GLY A 20 -1.87 -17.04 -10.49
CA GLY A 20 -2.44 -15.73 -10.79
C GLY A 20 -3.78 -15.48 -10.11
N LEU A 21 -4.68 -16.46 -10.11
CA LEU A 21 -5.98 -16.36 -9.44
C LEU A 21 -5.87 -16.35 -7.91
N SER A 22 -4.91 -17.09 -7.33
CA SER A 22 -4.68 -17.12 -5.87
C SER A 22 -3.93 -15.89 -5.33
N PHE A 23 -3.21 -15.17 -6.20
CA PHE A 23 -2.32 -14.08 -5.80
C PHE A 23 -3.02 -12.92 -5.07
N PRO A 24 -4.20 -12.41 -5.51
CA PRO A 24 -4.92 -11.36 -4.78
C PRO A 24 -5.31 -11.78 -3.36
N PHE A 25 -5.73 -13.03 -3.16
CA PHE A 25 -6.10 -13.57 -1.85
C PHE A 25 -4.89 -13.71 -0.93
N TYR A 26 -3.75 -14.17 -1.48
CA TYR A 26 -2.49 -14.20 -0.73
C TYR A 26 -2.04 -12.79 -0.30
N MET A 27 -2.12 -11.79 -1.19
CA MET A 27 -1.78 -10.41 -0.84
C MET A 27 -2.71 -9.83 0.23
N ALA A 28 -4.02 -10.05 0.10
CA ALA A 28 -5.00 -9.56 1.07
C ALA A 28 -4.75 -10.16 2.47
N THR A 29 -4.49 -11.47 2.54
CA THR A 29 -4.23 -12.17 3.81
C THR A 29 -2.87 -11.82 4.42
N LYS A 30 -1.87 -11.46 3.61
CA LYS A 30 -0.55 -11.03 4.10
C LYS A 30 -0.56 -9.57 4.58
N SER A 31 -1.24 -8.69 3.84
CA SER A 31 -1.36 -7.26 4.18
C SER A 31 -2.00 -7.04 5.54
N SER A 32 -2.98 -7.86 5.93
CA SER A 32 -3.63 -7.77 7.24
C SER A 32 -2.74 -8.18 8.41
N LYS A 33 -1.75 -9.07 8.19
CA LYS A 33 -0.85 -9.58 9.24
C LYS A 33 0.39 -8.71 9.44
N THR A 34 0.85 -8.04 8.39
CA THR A 34 1.99 -7.12 8.45
C THR A 34 1.59 -5.81 7.78
N PRO A 35 0.82 -4.95 8.47
CA PRO A 35 0.46 -3.66 7.93
C PRO A 35 1.74 -2.86 7.71
N VAL A 36 1.97 -2.43 6.46
CA VAL A 36 3.11 -1.57 6.10
C VAL A 36 3.02 -0.23 6.83
N ILE A 37 1.80 0.21 7.13
CA ILE A 37 1.51 1.41 7.90
C ILE A 37 0.76 0.99 9.15
N ASP A 38 1.42 1.15 10.29
CA ASP A 38 0.80 0.97 11.60
C ASP A 38 -0.04 2.20 11.93
N ALA A 39 -1.37 2.09 11.82
CA ALA A 39 -2.30 3.18 12.10
C ALA A 39 -2.35 3.57 13.59
N SER A 40 -1.79 2.76 14.48
CA SER A 40 -1.64 3.11 15.89
C SER A 40 -0.43 4.00 16.15
N LYS A 41 0.49 4.10 15.18
CA LYS A 41 1.68 4.94 15.27
C LYS A 41 1.47 6.23 14.49
N PRO A 42 1.97 7.36 15.00
CA PRO A 42 1.99 8.59 14.23
C PRO A 42 2.79 8.36 12.95
N LEU A 43 2.33 8.96 11.86
CA LEU A 43 3.04 8.93 10.58
C LEU A 43 4.47 9.46 10.78
N PRO A 44 5.47 8.89 10.07
CA PRO A 44 6.84 9.39 10.14
C PRO A 44 6.85 10.89 9.78
N PRO A 45 7.71 11.72 10.40
CA PRO A 45 7.70 13.17 10.19
C PRO A 45 7.69 13.54 8.71
N GLN A 46 8.43 12.82 7.86
CA GLN A 46 8.47 13.02 6.41
C GLN A 46 7.11 12.82 5.71
N ALA A 47 6.24 11.95 6.24
CA ALA A 47 4.86 11.76 5.77
C ALA A 47 3.88 12.74 6.45
N THR A 48 4.13 13.13 7.70
CA THR A 48 3.31 14.08 8.47
C THR A 48 3.52 15.52 8.03
N PHE A 49 4.72 15.89 7.56
CA PHE A 49 4.99 17.23 7.06
C PHE A 49 4.14 17.54 5.84
N ARG A 50 3.73 16.52 5.06
CA ARG A 50 2.70 16.66 3.99
C ARG A 50 1.28 16.66 4.54
N GLY A 51 1.07 17.35 5.66
CA GLY A 51 -0.25 17.71 6.14
C GLY A 51 -1.02 18.55 5.11
N PRO A 52 -2.31 18.83 5.35
CA PRO A 52 -3.26 19.46 4.41
C PRO A 52 -2.85 20.83 3.82
N TYR A 53 -1.67 21.35 4.16
CA TYR A 53 -1.24 22.72 3.91
C TYR A 53 0.08 22.85 3.16
N ILE A 54 0.69 21.74 2.70
CA ILE A 54 1.95 21.82 1.93
C ILE A 54 1.75 22.32 0.49
N ASN A 55 0.54 22.17 -0.08
CA ASN A 55 0.23 22.58 -1.45
C ASN A 55 -0.81 23.70 -1.55
N THR A 56 -1.25 24.28 -0.43
CA THR A 56 -2.09 25.48 -0.45
C THR A 56 -1.19 26.65 -0.08
N GLY A 57 -0.97 27.59 -1.01
CA GLY A 57 -0.21 28.83 -0.73
C GLY A 57 -0.89 29.77 0.29
N SER A 58 -1.95 29.31 0.96
CA SER A 58 -2.67 30.07 1.97
C SER A 58 -2.00 29.86 3.32
N ARG A 59 -1.44 30.95 3.85
CA ARG A 59 -1.00 31.07 5.25
C ARG A 59 -2.18 31.20 6.22
N ASP A 60 -3.42 31.22 5.71
CA ASP A 60 -4.62 31.52 6.49
C ASP A 60 -5.18 30.30 7.22
N ILE A 61 -4.62 29.11 6.98
CA ILE A 61 -4.99 27.88 7.67
C ILE A 61 -3.76 27.29 8.36
N GLY A 62 -3.27 28.02 9.36
CA GLY A 62 -2.31 27.58 10.36
C GLY A 62 -2.91 27.71 11.76
N PRO A 63 -2.29 27.10 12.80
CA PRO A 63 -2.72 27.33 14.18
C PRO A 63 -2.74 28.83 14.48
N ASP A 64 -3.89 29.36 14.92
CA ASP A 64 -4.04 30.78 15.25
C ASP A 64 -2.92 31.20 16.22
N ASP A 65 -2.21 32.29 15.88
CA ASP A 65 -1.10 32.85 16.67
C ASP A 65 -1.53 33.15 18.12
N LYS A 66 -2.84 33.25 18.38
CA LYS A 66 -3.40 33.43 19.74
C LYS A 66 -3.38 32.19 20.61
N ILE A 67 -3.31 30.99 20.04
CA ILE A 67 -3.45 29.72 20.78
C ILE A 67 -2.08 29.15 21.18
N TYR A 68 -1.02 29.46 20.44
CA TYR A 68 0.31 28.92 20.70
C TYR A 68 1.33 30.05 20.93
N PRO A 69 1.70 30.36 22.19
CA PRO A 69 2.81 31.28 22.44
C PRO A 69 4.10 30.67 21.90
N LYS A 70 4.76 31.36 20.98
CA LYS A 70 6.09 31.00 20.49
C LYS A 70 7.06 31.01 21.67
N LYS A 71 7.66 29.86 21.96
CA LYS A 71 8.83 29.75 22.84
C LYS A 71 10.09 30.10 22.08
#